data_AF-A0A8J3ZJK4-F1
#
_entry.id   AF-A0A8J3ZJK4-F1
#
_cell.length_a   1.000
_cell.length_b   1.000
_cell.length_c   1.000
_cell.angle_alpha   90.00
_cell.angle_beta   90.00
_cell.angle_gamma   90.00
#
_symmetry.space_group_name_H-M   'P 1'
#
loop_
_entity.id
_entity.type
_entity.pdbx_description
1 polymer ?
#
loop_
_entity_poly.entity_id
_entity_poly.type
_entity_poly.pdbx_seq_one_letter_code
_entity_poly.pdbx_strand_id
1 'polypeptide(L)'
;MNGEDRGARLFAAAEAGDVAGLLDLAYSDSVEEPEGVAYKWLNVASDFGHDEADEMIDAMLQGPLHADDGNYVSGHAHFELAVAYLTGRDGLPVDFDKARTHLRKMLDRDYPYTVQDGKETLVEARNAMSPQARVVFDAVLPRDETDPATVGGPDQREVPAGHGRQRVDLEQMTRSVVLGGTEYTFLRPGVTLCMLYAQPARTLAPVVADILQDYLDFVPDGALQTYLSASGTWRKATGRTITTTLRELRGIDPEHYFEFHFGQEPPRNVGQFGAHFAASPPNWAGQPTDSGSLYLEFPTDLETFTSIEDFVDFVRKVALRCEFDSGFCGYAFKHLHMSLRGEAFEEIDKMAMRYLGFDLSNGDIRRGPAGQIYNVSWLTLLGPQITARLGGLTRLRSELPDVTDIQQVGPAVMIRASEAPILGDVDQGAPDVAPLRKLALLTRPLRADLPNLGPDDPDFAARWLARLDP
;
A
#
# COMPACT_ATOMS: atom_id res chain seq x y z
N MET A 1 -23.25 -3.83 27.88
CA MET A 1 -23.59 -2.44 28.23
C MET A 1 -23.71 -1.69 26.90
N ASN A 2 -24.70 -0.83 26.67
CA ASN A 2 -24.73 -0.03 25.44
C ASN A 2 -23.65 1.06 25.51
N GLY A 3 -23.07 1.44 24.38
CA GLY A 3 -21.96 2.41 24.34
C GLY A 3 -22.30 3.77 24.96
N GLU A 4 -23.56 4.21 24.84
CA GLU A 4 -24.04 5.48 25.39
C GLU A 4 -23.98 5.54 26.93
N ASP A 5 -24.33 4.46 27.63
CA ASP A 5 -24.26 4.39 29.10
C ASP A 5 -22.81 4.39 29.60
N ARG A 6 -21.90 3.78 28.83
CA ARG A 6 -20.48 3.77 29.15
C ARG A 6 -19.85 5.16 29.04
N GLY A 7 -20.10 5.88 27.95
CA GLY A 7 -19.59 7.24 27.75
C GLY A 7 -20.02 8.18 28.88
N ALA A 8 -21.30 8.13 29.27
CA ALA A 8 -21.82 8.94 30.37
C ALA A 8 -21.16 8.63 31.72
N ARG A 9 -20.85 7.35 32.01
CA ARG A 9 -20.17 6.94 33.24
C ARG A 9 -18.71 7.37 33.26
N LEU A 10 -18.00 7.25 32.13
CA LEU A 10 -16.62 7.72 32.00
C LEU A 10 -16.56 9.24 32.13
N PHE A 11 -17.51 9.96 31.53
CA PHE A 11 -17.64 11.40 31.71
C PHE A 11 -17.89 11.78 33.17
N ALA A 12 -18.84 11.13 33.85
CA ALA A 12 -19.12 11.42 35.25
C ALA A 12 -17.91 11.18 36.17
N ALA A 13 -17.13 10.13 35.91
CA ALA A 13 -15.89 9.87 36.65
C ALA A 13 -14.82 10.95 36.35
N ALA A 14 -14.65 11.33 35.09
CA ALA A 14 -13.71 12.36 34.66
C ALA A 14 -14.07 13.74 35.24
N GLU A 15 -15.35 14.13 35.19
CA GLU A 15 -15.85 15.39 35.74
C GLU A 15 -15.66 15.45 37.27
N ALA A 16 -15.87 14.33 37.97
CA ALA A 16 -15.70 14.23 39.41
C ALA A 16 -14.23 14.15 39.87
N GLY A 17 -13.28 13.96 38.94
CA GLY A 17 -11.87 13.74 39.27
C GLY A 17 -11.59 12.37 39.88
N ASP A 18 -12.48 11.39 39.67
CA ASP A 18 -12.27 10.00 40.12
C ASP A 18 -11.35 9.26 39.13
N VAL A 19 -10.06 9.62 39.13
CA VAL A 19 -9.05 9.06 38.22
C VAL A 19 -8.96 7.54 38.34
N ALA A 20 -9.00 7.01 39.56
CA ALA A 20 -8.96 5.57 39.80
C ALA A 20 -10.21 4.86 39.23
N GLY A 21 -11.41 5.36 39.52
CA GLY A 21 -12.65 4.82 38.97
C GLY A 21 -12.72 4.92 37.45
N LEU A 22 -12.18 6.00 36.87
CA LEU A 22 -12.07 6.19 35.42
C LEU A 22 -11.18 5.13 34.78
N LEU A 23 -10.00 4.88 35.34
CA LEU A 23 -9.09 3.84 34.85
C LEU A 23 -9.74 2.46 34.98
N ASP A 24 -10.35 2.15 36.12
CA ASP A 24 -11.08 0.89 36.29
C ASP A 24 -12.19 0.73 35.22
N LEU A 25 -12.92 1.79 34.89
CA LEU A 25 -13.94 1.78 33.82
C LEU A 25 -13.34 1.65 32.41
N ALA A 26 -12.16 2.21 32.17
CA ALA A 26 -11.46 2.09 30.89
C ALA A 26 -10.97 0.65 30.66
N TYR A 27 -10.41 0.01 31.69
CA TYR A 27 -9.80 -1.33 31.61
C TYR A 27 -10.75 -2.50 31.93
N SER A 28 -11.92 -2.27 32.52
CA SER A 28 -12.85 -3.34 32.94
C SER A 28 -13.62 -4.01 31.80
N ASP A 29 -13.68 -3.40 30.62
CA ASP A 29 -14.31 -3.97 29.44
C ASP A 29 -13.23 -4.47 28.47
N SER A 30 -13.47 -5.62 27.84
CA SER A 30 -12.61 -6.23 26.81
C SER A 30 -12.63 -5.44 25.49
N VAL A 31 -12.37 -4.15 25.54
CA VAL A 31 -12.16 -3.31 24.36
C VAL A 31 -10.79 -3.58 23.79
N GLU A 32 -10.72 -3.60 22.46
CA GLU A 32 -9.45 -3.41 21.76
C GLU A 32 -8.95 -2.01 22.13
N GLU A 33 -7.72 -1.91 22.66
CA GLU A 33 -7.03 -0.66 23.04
C GLU A 33 -7.58 0.10 24.28
N PRO A 34 -7.60 -0.52 25.47
CA PRO A 34 -8.00 0.14 26.71
C PRO A 34 -7.12 1.36 27.05
N GLU A 35 -5.87 1.39 26.59
CA GLU A 35 -4.95 2.53 26.75
C GLU A 35 -5.46 3.78 26.02
N GLY A 36 -6.00 3.65 24.81
CA GLY A 36 -6.55 4.79 24.07
C GLY A 36 -7.78 5.38 24.77
N VAL A 37 -8.65 4.52 25.31
CA VAL A 37 -9.82 4.93 26.09
C VAL A 37 -9.40 5.63 27.39
N ALA A 38 -8.47 5.06 28.15
CA ALA A 38 -7.95 5.68 29.37
C ALA A 38 -7.32 7.04 29.07
N TYR A 39 -6.49 7.13 28.04
CA TYR A 39 -5.85 8.38 27.62
C TYR A 39 -6.86 9.47 27.24
N LYS A 40 -7.88 9.12 26.47
CA LYS A 40 -8.99 10.01 26.09
C LYS A 40 -9.66 10.60 27.33
N TRP A 41 -10.07 9.75 28.27
CA TRP A 41 -10.85 10.21 29.43
C TRP A 41 -10.01 10.90 30.50
N LEU A 42 -8.73 10.56 30.65
CA LEU A 42 -7.82 11.36 31.48
C LEU A 42 -7.68 12.79 30.93
N ASN A 43 -7.63 12.98 29.62
CA ASN A 43 -7.64 14.31 29.02
C ASN A 43 -8.92 15.09 29.35
N VAL A 44 -10.07 14.41 29.41
CA VAL A 44 -11.30 15.06 29.90
C VAL A 44 -11.15 15.47 31.36
N ALA A 45 -10.65 14.61 32.24
CA ALA A 45 -10.45 14.98 33.65
C ALA A 45 -9.49 16.19 33.80
N SER A 46 -8.40 16.21 33.03
CA SER A 46 -7.48 17.35 32.92
C SER A 46 -8.21 18.64 32.48
N ASP A 47 -9.06 18.58 31.45
CA ASP A 47 -9.86 19.73 31.00
C ASP A 47 -10.84 20.26 32.06
N PHE A 48 -11.18 19.45 33.08
CA PHE A 48 -12.00 19.84 34.22
C PHE A 48 -11.17 20.27 35.45
N GLY A 49 -9.85 20.37 35.30
CA GLY A 49 -8.93 20.92 36.30
C GLY A 49 -8.42 19.91 37.32
N HIS A 50 -8.40 18.63 36.98
CA HIS A 50 -7.91 17.56 37.86
C HIS A 50 -6.44 17.24 37.56
N ASP A 51 -5.51 17.92 38.24
CA ASP A 51 -4.05 17.82 38.01
C ASP A 51 -3.49 16.37 38.11
N GLU A 52 -4.12 15.51 38.91
CA GLU A 52 -3.74 14.08 38.98
C GLU A 52 -3.87 13.38 37.62
N ALA A 53 -4.81 13.82 36.78
CA ALA A 53 -4.95 13.29 35.44
C ALA A 53 -3.76 13.66 34.54
N ASP A 54 -3.15 14.84 34.72
CA ASP A 54 -1.97 15.25 33.95
C ASP A 54 -0.78 14.35 34.24
N GLU A 55 -0.55 14.01 35.51
CA GLU A 55 0.51 13.07 35.90
C GLU A 55 0.28 11.68 35.28
N MET A 56 -0.98 11.22 35.21
CA MET A 56 -1.31 9.96 34.58
C MET A 56 -1.18 10.01 33.05
N ILE A 57 -1.55 11.12 32.40
CA ILE A 57 -1.34 11.34 30.96
C ILE A 57 0.14 11.22 30.61
N ASP A 58 1.01 11.88 31.38
CA ASP A 58 2.46 11.81 31.19
C ASP A 58 2.99 10.39 31.40
N ALA A 59 2.51 9.69 32.44
CA ALA A 59 2.86 8.30 32.68
C ALA A 59 2.43 7.37 31.54
N MET A 60 1.26 7.61 30.93
CA MET A 60 0.77 6.83 29.79
C MET A 60 1.64 7.04 28.55
N LEU A 61 1.99 8.30 28.25
CA LEU A 61 2.85 8.65 27.11
C LEU A 61 4.27 8.11 27.25
N GLN A 62 4.78 8.00 28.48
CA GLN A 62 6.10 7.41 28.77
C GLN A 62 6.07 5.88 28.90
N GLY A 63 4.89 5.29 29.04
CA GLY A 63 4.70 3.87 29.30
C GLY A 63 3.92 3.16 28.19
N PRO A 64 2.66 2.74 28.42
CA PRO A 64 1.91 1.93 27.46
C PRO A 64 1.74 2.55 26.06
N LEU A 65 1.65 3.88 25.97
CA LEU A 65 1.55 4.60 24.70
C LEU A 65 2.91 5.04 24.15
N HIS A 66 4.02 4.67 24.78
CA HIS A 66 5.36 4.97 24.25
C HIS A 66 5.60 4.29 22.90
N ALA A 67 4.96 3.14 22.67
CA ALA A 67 5.00 2.37 21.43
C ALA A 67 3.85 2.74 20.47
N ASP A 68 3.16 3.88 20.68
CA ASP A 68 2.21 4.45 19.72
C ASP A 68 3.00 4.97 18.48
N ASP A 69 3.50 4.02 17.69
CA ASP A 69 4.34 4.25 16.52
C ASP A 69 3.56 5.11 15.50
N GLY A 70 3.87 6.41 15.45
CA GLY A 70 3.18 7.37 14.60
C GLY A 70 2.11 8.21 15.28
N ASN A 71 2.03 8.17 16.62
CA ASN A 71 1.06 8.91 17.45
C ASN A 71 -0.41 8.66 17.04
N TYR A 72 -0.72 7.45 16.57
CA TYR A 72 -2.05 7.09 16.09
C TYR A 72 -3.08 7.14 17.21
N VAL A 73 -2.85 6.39 18.29
CA VAL A 73 -3.80 6.20 19.39
C VAL A 73 -4.05 7.54 20.08
N SER A 74 -2.97 8.25 20.41
CA SER A 74 -3.05 9.56 21.06
C SER A 74 -3.61 10.66 20.15
N GLY A 75 -3.31 10.61 18.84
CA GLY A 75 -3.85 11.54 17.85
C GLY A 75 -5.35 11.33 17.64
N HIS A 76 -5.77 10.08 17.49
CA HIS A 76 -7.17 9.69 17.36
C HIS A 76 -7.99 10.06 18.60
N ALA A 77 -7.47 9.82 19.80
CA ALA A 77 -8.14 10.23 21.04
C ALA A 77 -8.44 11.73 21.09
N HIS A 78 -7.50 12.58 20.65
CA HIS A 78 -7.74 14.02 20.57
C HIS A 78 -8.73 14.40 19.47
N PHE A 79 -8.71 13.72 18.32
CA PHE A 79 -9.72 13.92 17.30
C PHE A 79 -11.14 13.61 17.83
N GLU A 80 -11.31 12.46 18.48
CA GLU A 80 -12.60 12.08 19.07
C GLU A 80 -13.07 13.10 20.11
N LEU A 81 -12.20 13.55 21.00
CA LEU A 81 -12.55 14.57 22.00
C LEU A 81 -12.97 15.88 21.36
N ALA A 82 -12.25 16.33 20.32
CA ALA A 82 -12.63 17.52 19.59
C ALA A 82 -14.04 17.39 19.00
N VAL A 83 -14.34 16.27 18.34
CA VAL A 83 -15.68 16.01 17.78
C VAL A 83 -16.73 15.93 18.87
N ALA A 84 -16.43 15.29 20.01
CA ALA A 84 -17.36 15.16 21.12
C ALA A 84 -17.70 16.52 21.74
N TYR A 85 -16.69 17.38 22.02
CA TYR A 85 -16.92 18.75 22.48
C TYR A 85 -17.61 19.65 21.45
N LEU A 86 -17.47 19.38 20.14
CA LEU A 86 -18.18 20.12 19.09
C LEU A 86 -19.65 19.74 18.97
N THR A 87 -19.99 18.50 19.34
CA THR A 87 -21.32 17.91 19.06
C THR A 87 -22.13 17.58 20.31
N GLY A 88 -21.51 17.61 21.49
CA GLY A 88 -22.13 17.17 22.75
C GLY A 88 -22.29 15.66 22.86
N ARG A 89 -21.42 14.88 22.18
CA ARG A 89 -21.43 13.40 22.25
C ARG A 89 -20.73 12.92 23.53
N ASP A 90 -20.95 11.64 23.86
CA ASP A 90 -20.37 10.96 25.03
C ASP A 90 -20.73 11.61 26.38
N GLY A 91 -21.78 12.43 26.42
CA GLY A 91 -22.20 13.18 27.61
C GLY A 91 -21.40 14.46 27.85
N LEU A 92 -20.42 14.79 27.01
CA LEU A 92 -19.61 16.00 27.14
C LEU A 92 -20.44 17.26 26.80
N PRO A 93 -20.21 18.40 27.49
CA PRO A 93 -20.84 19.66 27.12
C PRO A 93 -20.30 20.16 25.78
N VAL A 94 -21.09 20.95 25.05
CA VAL A 94 -20.58 21.66 23.87
C VAL A 94 -19.62 22.76 24.34
N ASP A 95 -18.34 22.61 24.03
CA ASP A 95 -17.28 23.54 24.43
C ASP A 95 -16.28 23.76 23.28
N PHE A 96 -16.41 24.92 22.62
CA PHE A 96 -15.61 25.24 21.43
C PHE A 96 -14.14 25.55 21.73
N ASP A 97 -13.81 25.94 22.96
CA ASP A 97 -12.44 26.24 23.33
C ASP A 97 -11.67 24.96 23.64
N LYS A 98 -12.28 24.03 24.39
CA LYS A 98 -11.73 22.68 24.58
C LYS A 98 -11.61 21.92 23.26
N ALA A 99 -12.62 22.00 22.40
CA ALA A 99 -12.55 21.41 21.06
C ALA A 99 -11.36 21.95 20.25
N ARG A 100 -11.12 23.27 20.26
CA ARG A 100 -9.99 23.87 19.54
C ARG A 100 -8.64 23.41 20.10
N THR A 101 -8.54 23.25 21.42
CA THR A 101 -7.34 22.71 22.08
C THR A 101 -7.06 21.29 21.59
N HIS A 102 -8.08 20.43 21.55
CA HIS A 102 -7.91 19.05 21.08
C HIS A 102 -7.61 18.94 19.59
N LEU A 103 -8.23 19.76 18.73
CA LEU A 103 -7.87 19.81 17.30
C LEU A 103 -6.40 20.17 17.09
N ARG A 104 -5.84 21.06 17.92
CA ARG A 104 -4.40 21.40 17.86
C ARG A 104 -3.53 20.25 18.37
N LYS A 105 -3.85 19.67 19.53
CA LYS A 105 -3.12 18.51 20.06
C LYS A 105 -3.14 17.32 19.09
N MET A 106 -4.22 17.13 18.36
CA MET A 106 -4.35 16.16 17.28
C MET A 106 -3.38 16.47 16.12
N LEU A 107 -3.34 17.72 15.65
CA LEU A 107 -2.41 18.16 14.60
C LEU A 107 -0.93 18.05 15.03
N ASP A 108 -0.62 18.35 16.28
CA ASP A 108 0.74 18.20 16.84
C ASP A 108 1.24 16.74 16.81
N ARG A 109 0.32 15.78 16.58
CA ARG A 109 0.58 14.34 16.43
C ARG A 109 0.50 13.87 14.99
N ASP A 110 0.45 14.79 14.03
CA ASP A 110 0.29 14.51 12.59
C ASP A 110 -1.01 13.75 12.22
N TYR A 111 -1.99 13.66 13.12
CA TYR A 111 -3.31 13.07 12.84
C TYR A 111 -4.25 14.11 12.19
N PRO A 112 -5.13 13.75 11.24
CA PRO A 112 -5.38 12.40 10.70
C PRO A 112 -4.55 12.05 9.46
N TYR A 113 -3.52 12.81 9.12
CA TYR A 113 -2.79 12.63 7.86
C TYR A 113 -1.93 11.36 7.82
N THR A 114 -1.72 10.71 8.97
CA THR A 114 -0.98 9.45 9.10
C THR A 114 -1.85 8.21 8.94
N VAL A 115 -3.18 8.33 8.75
CA VAL A 115 -4.11 7.19 8.74
C VAL A 115 -4.79 7.03 7.39
N GLN A 116 -4.99 5.76 6.98
CA GLN A 116 -5.47 5.37 5.65
C GLN A 116 -6.78 6.10 5.26
N ASP A 117 -7.68 6.34 6.22
CA ASP A 117 -9.01 6.94 6.00
C ASP A 117 -9.16 8.34 6.61
N GLY A 118 -8.04 9.05 6.80
CA GLY A 118 -8.02 10.31 7.54
C GLY A 118 -8.89 11.40 6.91
N LYS A 119 -8.93 11.46 5.57
CA LYS A 119 -9.75 12.44 4.83
C LYS A 119 -11.25 12.16 4.96
N GLU A 120 -11.66 10.90 4.82
CA GLU A 120 -13.06 10.49 4.97
C GLU A 120 -13.54 10.76 6.40
N THR A 121 -12.73 10.41 7.39
CA THR A 121 -12.98 10.71 8.81
C THR A 121 -13.23 12.21 9.05
N LEU A 122 -12.48 13.11 8.39
CA LEU A 122 -12.71 14.56 8.47
C LEU A 122 -14.02 14.98 7.81
N VAL A 123 -14.39 14.38 6.68
CA VAL A 123 -15.64 14.67 5.97
C VAL A 123 -16.85 14.23 6.80
N GLU A 124 -16.83 13.01 7.34
CA GLU A 124 -17.88 12.48 8.21
C GLU A 124 -18.08 13.35 9.45
N ALA A 125 -16.98 13.71 10.13
CA ALA A 125 -17.04 14.58 11.30
C ALA A 125 -17.65 15.94 10.96
N ARG A 126 -17.22 16.57 9.86
CA ARG A 126 -17.83 17.84 9.39
C ARG A 126 -19.32 17.69 9.14
N ASN A 127 -19.75 16.59 8.52
CA ASN A 127 -21.16 16.34 8.21
C ASN A 127 -22.01 16.22 9.48
N ALA A 128 -21.47 15.63 10.55
CA ALA A 128 -22.14 15.50 11.84
C ALA A 128 -22.24 16.80 12.66
N MET A 129 -21.46 17.83 12.33
CA MET A 129 -21.38 19.08 13.10
C MET A 129 -22.49 20.09 12.77
N SER A 130 -22.90 20.86 13.78
CA SER A 130 -23.74 22.06 13.59
C SER A 130 -22.96 23.15 12.83
N PRO A 131 -23.63 24.16 12.23
CA PRO A 131 -22.94 25.24 11.53
C PRO A 131 -21.91 25.99 12.40
N GLN A 132 -22.19 26.19 13.69
CA GLN A 132 -21.27 26.86 14.61
C GLN A 132 -20.05 25.99 14.92
N ALA A 133 -20.26 24.70 15.15
CA ALA A 133 -19.19 23.74 15.34
C ALA A 133 -18.28 23.63 14.10
N ARG A 134 -18.87 23.64 12.89
CA ARG A 134 -18.10 23.64 11.63
C ARG A 134 -17.19 24.85 11.50
N VAL A 135 -17.62 26.03 11.92
CA VAL A 135 -16.75 27.23 11.91
C VAL A 135 -15.52 27.03 12.79
N VAL A 136 -15.66 26.40 13.95
CA VAL A 136 -14.54 26.10 14.85
C VAL A 136 -13.63 25.03 14.25
N PHE A 137 -14.21 23.98 13.69
CA PHE A 137 -13.48 22.88 13.06
C PHE A 137 -12.69 23.34 11.84
N ASP A 138 -13.35 24.04 10.90
CA ASP A 138 -12.74 24.53 9.65
C ASP A 138 -11.72 25.65 9.91
N ALA A 139 -11.77 26.34 11.06
CA ALA A 139 -10.74 27.31 11.46
C ALA A 139 -9.40 26.65 11.85
N VAL A 140 -9.41 25.37 12.24
CA VAL A 140 -8.20 24.60 12.53
C VAL A 140 -7.83 23.67 11.36
N LEU A 141 -8.84 23.10 10.70
CA LEU A 141 -8.73 22.15 9.60
C LEU A 141 -9.45 22.71 8.36
N PRO A 142 -8.86 23.71 7.67
CA PRO A 142 -9.48 24.32 6.52
C PRO A 142 -9.78 23.28 5.45
N ARG A 143 -10.82 23.54 4.65
CA ARG A 143 -11.13 22.70 3.51
C ARG A 143 -10.02 22.82 2.48
N ASP A 144 -9.66 21.71 1.87
CA ASP A 144 -8.84 21.74 0.67
C ASP A 144 -9.74 22.16 -0.50
N GLU A 145 -9.58 23.40 -0.97
CA GLU A 145 -10.35 23.92 -2.11
C GLU A 145 -9.99 23.23 -3.43
N THR A 146 -8.95 22.38 -3.45
CA THR A 146 -8.54 21.61 -4.62
C THR A 146 -9.12 20.20 -4.68
N ASP A 147 -9.84 19.76 -3.65
CA ASP A 147 -10.49 18.45 -3.62
C ASP A 147 -11.77 18.44 -4.48
N PRO A 148 -11.83 17.66 -5.58
CA PRO A 148 -13.00 17.60 -6.47
C PRO A 148 -14.28 17.10 -5.77
N ALA A 149 -14.19 16.47 -4.60
CA ALA A 149 -15.36 16.15 -3.77
C ALA A 149 -16.08 17.41 -3.23
N THR A 150 -15.45 18.59 -3.30
CA THR A 150 -16.03 19.86 -2.83
C THR A 150 -16.57 20.76 -3.95
N VAL A 151 -16.31 20.46 -5.23
CA VAL A 151 -16.72 21.28 -6.38
C VAL A 151 -17.59 20.45 -7.33
N GLY A 152 -18.90 20.70 -7.33
CA GLY A 152 -19.85 19.97 -8.18
C GLY A 152 -19.78 20.31 -9.67
N GLY A 153 -19.71 19.28 -10.52
CA GLY A 153 -20.25 19.25 -11.90
C GLY A 153 -19.23 19.20 -13.06
N PRO A 154 -19.39 18.32 -14.08
CA PRO A 154 -18.43 18.14 -15.17
C PRO A 154 -18.77 18.95 -16.44
N ASP A 155 -17.74 19.42 -17.16
CA ASP A 155 -17.83 19.91 -18.55
C ASP A 155 -16.96 19.04 -19.46
N GLN A 156 -17.58 18.38 -20.44
CA GLN A 156 -16.94 17.50 -21.42
C GLN A 156 -16.54 18.32 -22.66
N ARG A 157 -15.32 18.14 -23.18
CA ARG A 157 -14.97 18.61 -24.53
C ARG A 157 -14.32 17.51 -25.36
N GLU A 158 -14.83 17.40 -26.59
CA GLU A 158 -14.44 16.48 -27.65
C GLU A 158 -13.02 16.72 -28.19
N VAL A 159 -12.37 15.63 -28.62
CA VAL A 159 -11.04 15.61 -29.26
C VAL A 159 -11.17 15.19 -30.73
N PRO A 160 -10.49 15.83 -31.70
CA PRO A 160 -10.54 15.46 -33.11
C PRO A 160 -9.53 14.38 -33.51
N ALA A 161 -9.91 13.58 -34.51
CA ALA A 161 -9.16 12.44 -35.05
C ALA A 161 -7.99 12.85 -35.97
N GLY A 162 -6.82 12.23 -35.75
CA GLY A 162 -5.69 12.23 -36.68
C GLY A 162 -4.79 11.02 -36.43
N HIS A 163 -4.76 10.07 -37.37
CA HIS A 163 -4.04 8.80 -37.27
C HIS A 163 -2.53 8.96 -37.56
N GLY A 164 -1.77 9.30 -36.52
CA GLY A 164 -0.46 8.71 -36.26
C GLY A 164 -0.59 7.99 -34.92
N ARG A 165 -0.02 6.80 -34.71
CA ARG A 165 0.01 6.18 -33.38
C ARG A 165 0.74 7.13 -32.44
N GLN A 166 -0.03 7.95 -31.72
CA GLN A 166 0.50 8.86 -30.73
C GLN A 166 1.00 7.98 -29.61
N ARG A 167 2.34 7.92 -29.45
CA ARG A 167 2.97 7.23 -28.32
C ARG A 167 2.35 7.85 -27.08
N VAL A 168 1.64 7.04 -26.29
CA VAL A 168 1.06 7.51 -25.03
C VAL A 168 2.22 7.98 -24.18
N ASP A 169 2.17 9.25 -23.81
CA ASP A 169 3.12 9.83 -22.88
C ASP A 169 2.78 9.32 -21.48
N LEU A 170 3.45 8.24 -21.08
CA LEU A 170 3.17 7.58 -19.81
C LEU A 170 3.41 8.52 -18.63
N GLU A 171 4.27 9.53 -18.75
CA GLU A 171 4.52 10.49 -17.66
C GLU A 171 3.27 11.30 -17.28
N GLN A 172 2.26 11.36 -18.14
CA GLN A 172 0.94 11.93 -17.79
C GLN A 172 0.18 11.11 -16.74
N MET A 173 0.61 9.88 -16.43
CA MET A 173 0.08 9.05 -15.35
C MET A 173 0.75 9.34 -14.00
N THR A 174 1.83 10.11 -13.98
CA THR A 174 2.52 10.51 -12.75
C THR A 174 1.62 11.43 -11.93
N ARG A 175 1.59 11.23 -10.61
CA ARG A 175 0.83 12.06 -9.67
C ARG A 175 1.72 12.50 -8.52
N SER A 176 1.55 13.76 -8.16
CA SER A 176 2.28 14.42 -7.09
C SER A 176 1.32 15.17 -6.17
N VAL A 177 1.73 15.35 -4.92
CA VAL A 177 1.05 16.18 -3.91
C VAL A 177 2.07 17.07 -3.22
N VAL A 178 1.67 18.27 -2.81
CA VAL A 178 2.55 19.17 -2.03
C VAL A 178 2.19 19.07 -0.55
N LEU A 179 3.13 18.58 0.27
CA LEU A 179 2.97 18.50 1.73
C LEU A 179 4.09 19.29 2.40
N GLY A 180 3.74 20.22 3.29
CA GLY A 180 4.74 21.04 4.00
C GLY A 180 5.67 21.84 3.07
N GLY A 181 5.19 22.22 1.88
CA GLY A 181 5.99 22.93 0.87
C GLY A 181 6.95 22.05 0.05
N THR A 182 6.93 20.74 0.23
CA THR A 182 7.70 19.77 -0.57
C THR A 182 6.76 19.01 -1.50
N GLU A 183 7.12 18.90 -2.77
CA GLU A 183 6.40 18.07 -3.74
C GLU A 183 6.79 16.59 -3.55
N TYR A 184 5.78 15.71 -3.50
CA TYR A 184 5.91 14.28 -3.35
C TYR A 184 5.20 13.56 -4.49
N THR A 185 5.94 12.82 -5.32
CA THR A 185 5.39 11.87 -6.29
C THR A 185 4.95 10.61 -5.55
N PHE A 186 3.65 10.33 -5.56
CA PHE A 186 3.05 9.18 -4.86
C PHE A 186 2.60 8.04 -5.79
N LEU A 187 2.51 8.33 -7.10
CA LEU A 187 2.17 7.37 -8.13
C LEU A 187 2.92 7.71 -9.42
N ARG A 188 3.47 6.71 -10.10
CA ARG A 188 4.02 6.87 -11.44
C ARG A 188 3.97 5.56 -12.24
N PRO A 189 4.04 5.61 -13.57
CA PRO A 189 4.22 4.40 -14.35
C PRO A 189 5.66 3.90 -14.21
N GLY A 190 5.85 2.59 -14.38
CA GLY A 190 7.15 1.98 -14.56
C GLY A 190 7.02 0.54 -15.01
N VAL A 191 8.15 -0.16 -15.12
CA VAL A 191 8.17 -1.60 -15.32
C VAL A 191 8.49 -2.28 -13.99
N THR A 192 7.77 -3.35 -13.66
CA THR A 192 7.95 -4.08 -12.41
C THR A 192 8.05 -5.57 -12.70
N LEU A 193 9.07 -6.23 -12.17
CA LEU A 193 9.15 -7.68 -12.05
C LEU A 193 8.62 -8.07 -10.68
N CYS A 194 7.58 -8.91 -10.64
CA CYS A 194 7.04 -9.50 -9.43
C CYS A 194 7.25 -11.02 -9.45
N MET A 195 7.75 -11.58 -8.34
CA MET A 195 7.92 -13.01 -8.12
C MET A 195 7.17 -13.44 -6.86
N LEU A 196 6.40 -14.52 -6.96
CA LEU A 196 5.62 -15.10 -5.87
C LEU A 196 6.14 -16.49 -5.51
N TYR A 197 6.26 -16.75 -4.21
CA TYR A 197 6.90 -17.94 -3.66
C TYR A 197 6.05 -18.59 -2.57
N ALA A 198 5.68 -19.88 -2.68
CA ALA A 198 5.10 -20.65 -1.58
C ALA A 198 6.13 -21.17 -0.54
N GLN A 199 7.32 -20.59 -0.51
CA GLN A 199 8.37 -20.97 0.43
C GLN A 199 8.42 -20.00 1.62
N PRO A 200 8.79 -20.46 2.83
CA PRO A 200 8.89 -19.59 4.00
C PRO A 200 10.10 -18.65 3.91
N ALA A 201 10.06 -17.54 4.67
CA ALA A 201 11.09 -16.51 4.71
C ALA A 201 12.51 -17.08 4.87
N ARG A 202 12.70 -18.07 5.75
CA ARG A 202 14.01 -18.70 6.00
C ARG A 202 14.64 -19.37 4.77
N THR A 203 13.82 -19.86 3.85
CA THR A 203 14.28 -20.50 2.62
C THR A 203 14.54 -19.44 1.55
N LEU A 204 13.71 -18.41 1.49
CA LEU A 204 13.77 -17.38 0.46
C LEU A 204 14.83 -16.32 0.72
N ALA A 205 14.97 -15.85 1.96
CA ALA A 205 15.74 -14.66 2.27
C ALA A 205 17.22 -14.74 1.80
N PRO A 206 17.97 -15.85 1.99
CA PRO A 206 19.33 -15.93 1.48
C PRO A 206 19.41 -15.83 -0.04
N VAL A 207 18.43 -16.42 -0.75
CA VAL A 207 18.35 -16.34 -2.22
C VAL A 207 17.96 -14.94 -2.68
N VAL A 208 17.03 -14.30 -1.96
CA VAL A 208 16.64 -12.92 -2.21
C VAL A 208 17.80 -11.95 -1.96
N ALA A 209 18.71 -12.23 -1.03
CA ALA A 209 19.93 -11.46 -0.89
C ALA A 209 20.78 -11.50 -2.17
N ASP A 210 20.89 -12.67 -2.80
CA ASP A 210 21.65 -12.82 -4.04
C ASP A 210 20.92 -12.21 -5.24
N ILE A 211 19.58 -12.26 -5.27
CA ILE A 211 18.77 -11.53 -6.26
C ILE A 211 18.90 -10.02 -6.09
N LEU A 212 18.88 -9.52 -4.86
CA LEU A 212 19.06 -8.09 -4.57
C LEU A 212 20.46 -7.64 -5.00
N GLN A 213 21.50 -8.46 -4.78
CA GLN A 213 22.83 -8.19 -5.30
C GLN A 213 22.85 -8.16 -6.83
N ASP A 214 22.22 -9.13 -7.50
CA ASP A 214 22.11 -9.14 -8.96
C ASP A 214 21.39 -7.89 -9.51
N TYR A 215 20.36 -7.44 -8.80
CA TYR A 215 19.62 -6.23 -9.15
C TYR A 215 20.49 -4.98 -8.99
N LEU A 216 21.22 -4.86 -7.87
CA LEU A 216 22.18 -3.77 -7.62
C LEU A 216 23.28 -3.72 -8.68
N ASP A 217 23.74 -4.87 -9.16
CA ASP A 217 24.75 -4.95 -10.23
C ASP A 217 24.17 -4.62 -11.63
N PHE A 218 22.85 -4.70 -11.79
CA PHE A 218 22.15 -4.48 -13.06
C PHE A 218 21.64 -3.05 -13.22
N VAL A 219 21.25 -2.37 -12.14
CA VAL A 219 20.80 -0.98 -12.16
C VAL A 219 21.97 0.00 -12.01
N PRO A 220 21.80 1.29 -12.34
CA PRO A 220 22.87 2.27 -12.18
C PRO A 220 23.33 2.41 -10.73
N ASP A 221 24.61 2.70 -10.53
CA ASP A 221 25.16 3.00 -9.21
C ASP A 221 24.35 4.08 -8.51
N GLY A 222 23.91 3.78 -7.29
CA GLY A 222 23.09 4.71 -6.51
C GLY A 222 21.66 4.86 -7.02
N ALA A 223 21.10 3.87 -7.73
CA ALA A 223 19.67 3.83 -8.05
C ALA A 223 18.80 3.68 -6.79
N LEU A 224 19.23 2.85 -5.83
CA LEU A 224 18.56 2.66 -4.54
C LEU A 224 19.15 3.61 -3.49
N GLN A 225 18.43 4.69 -3.20
CA GLN A 225 18.89 5.81 -2.38
C GLN A 225 18.07 6.01 -1.12
N THR A 226 16.93 5.33 -0.99
CA THR A 226 16.05 5.42 0.17
C THR A 226 15.63 4.03 0.62
N TYR A 227 15.32 3.88 1.90
CA TYR A 227 14.77 2.65 2.47
C TYR A 227 13.69 2.95 3.50
N LEU A 228 12.73 2.06 3.64
CA LEU A 228 11.75 2.10 4.72
C LEU A 228 12.38 1.52 5.99
N SER A 229 12.57 2.35 7.01
CA SER A 229 13.05 1.88 8.31
C SER A 229 11.93 1.17 9.09
N ALA A 230 12.31 0.37 10.08
CA ALA A 230 11.35 -0.30 10.99
C ALA A 230 10.34 0.65 11.66
N SER A 231 10.66 1.95 11.81
CA SER A 231 9.73 2.97 12.31
C SER A 231 8.76 3.50 11.25
N GLY A 232 8.50 2.76 10.17
CA GLY A 232 7.60 3.17 9.07
C GLY A 232 8.03 4.41 8.27
N THR A 233 9.25 4.92 8.47
CA THR A 233 9.73 6.15 7.83
C THR A 233 10.75 5.88 6.73
N TRP A 234 10.58 6.51 5.57
CA TRP A 234 11.57 6.51 4.50
C TRP A 234 12.80 7.34 4.89
N ARG A 235 13.98 6.73 4.86
CA ARG A 235 15.27 7.34 5.19
C ARG A 235 16.25 7.15 4.05
N LYS A 236 17.34 7.93 4.04
CA LYS A 236 18.43 7.77 3.07
C LYS A 236 19.10 6.40 3.25
N ALA A 237 19.18 5.61 2.18
CA ALA A 237 19.94 4.38 2.12
C ALA A 237 21.42 4.70 1.90
N THR A 238 22.29 4.01 2.62
CA THR A 238 23.74 4.08 2.45
C THR A 238 24.26 2.70 2.02
N GLY A 239 25.50 2.62 1.51
CA GLY A 239 26.13 1.32 1.26
C GLY A 239 26.17 0.42 2.52
N ARG A 240 26.25 1.02 3.72
CA ARG A 240 26.14 0.29 4.99
C ARG A 240 24.73 -0.27 5.20
N THR A 241 23.68 0.47 4.86
CA THR A 241 22.28 0.02 4.94
C THR A 241 22.07 -1.22 4.06
N ILE A 242 22.50 -1.14 2.80
CA ILE A 242 22.40 -2.24 1.82
C ILE A 242 23.19 -3.46 2.32
N THR A 243 24.44 -3.26 2.73
CA THR A 243 25.30 -4.35 3.25
C THR A 243 24.69 -5.02 4.49
N THR A 244 24.05 -4.24 5.36
CA THR A 244 23.39 -4.77 6.56
C THR A 244 22.17 -5.59 6.17
N THR A 245 21.33 -5.09 5.27
CA THR A 245 20.14 -5.79 4.76
C THR A 245 20.52 -7.12 4.09
N LEU A 246 21.55 -7.13 3.24
CA LEU A 246 22.07 -8.35 2.62
C LEU A 246 22.60 -9.36 3.64
N ARG A 247 23.20 -8.89 4.74
CA ARG A 247 23.68 -9.76 5.82
C ARG A 247 22.51 -10.36 6.60
N GLU A 248 21.51 -9.55 6.91
CA GLU A 248 20.30 -9.98 7.63
C GLU A 248 19.50 -10.98 6.82
N LEU A 249 19.28 -10.75 5.53
CA LEU A 249 18.63 -11.70 4.62
C LEU A 249 19.35 -13.07 4.60
N ARG A 250 20.68 -13.07 4.61
CA ARG A 250 21.50 -14.30 4.65
C ARG A 250 21.51 -14.99 6.01
N GLY A 251 21.20 -14.26 7.08
CA GLY A 251 21.26 -14.73 8.46
C GLY A 251 19.91 -14.72 9.17
N ILE A 252 18.80 -14.75 8.42
CA ILE A 252 17.46 -14.64 8.97
C ILE A 252 17.18 -15.76 9.98
N ASP A 253 16.51 -15.43 11.09
CA ASP A 253 15.99 -16.42 12.02
C ASP A 253 14.83 -17.19 11.36
N PRO A 254 14.81 -18.54 11.44
CA PRO A 254 13.74 -19.37 10.90
C PRO A 254 12.30 -18.99 11.29
N GLU A 255 12.13 -18.35 12.45
CA GLU A 255 10.82 -18.02 13.02
C GLU A 255 10.43 -16.55 12.82
N HIS A 256 11.23 -15.76 12.11
CA HIS A 256 10.96 -14.33 11.92
C HIS A 256 10.36 -14.01 10.55
N TYR A 257 9.43 -13.06 10.58
CA TYR A 257 9.03 -12.28 9.42
C TYR A 257 10.19 -11.40 8.96
N PHE A 258 10.32 -11.22 7.65
CA PHE A 258 11.31 -10.31 7.11
C PHE A 258 10.77 -9.55 5.92
N GLU A 259 11.05 -8.25 5.92
CA GLU A 259 10.76 -7.37 4.81
C GLU A 259 11.87 -6.34 4.61
N PHE A 260 11.99 -5.85 3.39
CA PHE A 260 12.74 -4.63 3.10
C PHE A 260 12.04 -3.87 1.98
N HIS A 261 12.20 -2.55 2.00
CA HIS A 261 11.74 -1.68 0.93
C HIS A 261 12.83 -0.67 0.63
N PHE A 262 13.34 -0.68 -0.60
CA PHE A 262 14.24 0.33 -1.13
C PHE A 262 13.56 1.09 -2.26
N GLY A 263 13.90 2.38 -2.37
CA GLY A 263 13.45 3.26 -3.43
C GLY A 263 14.53 4.27 -3.80
N GLN A 264 14.15 5.32 -4.53
CA GLN A 264 15.05 6.39 -4.98
C GLN A 264 14.81 7.68 -4.16
N GLU A 265 15.73 8.65 -4.23
CA GLU A 265 15.49 10.00 -3.68
C GLU A 265 14.52 10.80 -4.57
N PRO A 266 13.80 11.78 -3.98
CA PRO A 266 13.78 12.10 -2.54
C PRO A 266 13.08 11.03 -1.69
N PRO A 267 13.39 10.88 -0.38
CA PRO A 267 12.62 10.02 0.50
C PRO A 267 11.13 10.35 0.41
N ARG A 268 10.27 9.32 0.48
CA ARG A 268 8.82 9.44 0.29
C ARG A 268 8.41 9.87 -1.13
N ASN A 269 9.24 9.61 -2.14
CA ASN A 269 8.84 9.69 -3.56
C ASN A 269 8.94 8.32 -4.21
N VAL A 270 8.03 8.05 -5.15
CA VAL A 270 8.12 6.88 -6.01
C VAL A 270 9.21 7.09 -7.06
N GLY A 271 10.28 6.32 -6.94
CA GLY A 271 11.45 6.36 -7.82
C GLY A 271 11.24 5.67 -9.16
N GLN A 272 12.23 5.79 -10.05
CA GLN A 272 12.30 4.94 -11.25
C GLN A 272 12.72 3.51 -10.89
N PHE A 273 13.56 3.38 -9.86
CA PHE A 273 14.08 2.11 -9.35
C PHE A 273 13.61 1.87 -7.92
N GLY A 274 13.49 0.60 -7.56
CA GLY A 274 12.92 0.15 -6.30
C GLY A 274 13.08 -1.36 -6.13
N ALA A 275 13.19 -1.82 -4.89
CA ALA A 275 13.25 -3.23 -4.56
C ALA A 275 12.50 -3.49 -3.26
N HIS A 276 11.52 -4.39 -3.30
CA HIS A 276 10.65 -4.68 -2.17
C HIS A 276 10.52 -6.18 -1.97
N PHE A 277 10.66 -6.63 -0.74
CA PHE A 277 10.50 -8.03 -0.38
C PHE A 277 9.73 -8.13 0.92
N ALA A 278 8.85 -9.12 0.99
CA ALA A 278 8.18 -9.52 2.21
C ALA A 278 7.98 -11.03 2.20
N ALA A 279 8.27 -11.70 3.32
CA ALA A 279 7.97 -13.11 3.51
C ALA A 279 7.69 -13.43 4.97
N SER A 280 6.69 -14.30 5.18
CA SER A 280 6.29 -14.80 6.50
C SER A 280 7.07 -16.08 6.87
N PRO A 281 7.30 -16.35 8.17
CA PRO A 281 7.80 -17.64 8.62
C PRO A 281 6.72 -18.73 8.47
N PRO A 282 7.08 -20.01 8.59
CA PRO A 282 6.10 -21.10 8.53
C PRO A 282 5.02 -20.94 9.63
N ASN A 283 3.77 -21.24 9.31
CA ASN A 283 2.65 -21.28 10.27
C ASN A 283 2.40 -19.97 11.04
N TRP A 284 2.71 -18.81 10.44
CA TRP A 284 2.34 -17.51 11.01
C TRP A 284 0.85 -17.51 11.38
N ALA A 285 0.56 -17.30 12.68
CA ALA A 285 -0.77 -17.48 13.23
C ALA A 285 -1.77 -16.57 12.49
N GLY A 286 -2.71 -17.20 11.78
CA GLY A 286 -3.78 -16.51 11.05
C GLY A 286 -3.68 -16.55 9.52
N GLN A 287 -2.52 -16.87 8.93
CA GLN A 287 -2.33 -16.84 7.46
C GLN A 287 -1.45 -18.00 6.95
N PRO A 288 -1.94 -19.26 6.97
CA PRO A 288 -1.16 -20.44 6.56
C PRO A 288 -0.84 -20.49 5.06
N THR A 289 -1.39 -19.58 4.26
CA THR A 289 -1.21 -19.50 2.79
C THR A 289 -0.36 -18.31 2.34
N ASP A 290 0.30 -17.62 3.27
CA ASP A 290 1.18 -16.50 2.93
C ASP A 290 2.32 -16.96 2.03
N SER A 291 2.39 -16.34 0.86
CA SER A 291 3.53 -16.44 -0.05
C SER A 291 4.57 -15.37 0.30
N GLY A 292 5.83 -15.62 -0.05
CA GLY A 292 6.81 -14.56 -0.19
C GLY A 292 6.57 -13.81 -1.49
N SER A 293 6.77 -12.49 -1.48
CA SER A 293 6.71 -11.66 -2.68
C SER A 293 7.97 -10.82 -2.84
N LEU A 294 8.52 -10.78 -4.05
CA LEU A 294 9.64 -9.91 -4.42
C LEU A 294 9.21 -9.01 -5.59
N TYR A 295 9.44 -7.72 -5.46
CA TYR A 295 9.26 -6.71 -6.50
C TYR A 295 10.60 -6.05 -6.83
N LEU A 296 10.93 -5.98 -8.10
CA LEU A 296 12.04 -5.19 -8.64
C LEU A 296 11.51 -4.21 -9.67
N GLU A 297 11.85 -2.94 -9.51
CA GLU A 297 11.24 -1.85 -10.25
C GLU A 297 12.23 -1.17 -11.21
N PHE A 298 11.76 -0.75 -12.38
CA PHE A 298 12.56 -0.21 -13.48
C PHE A 298 11.85 0.97 -14.18
N PRO A 299 12.56 1.89 -14.83
CA PRO A 299 11.93 2.97 -15.60
C PRO A 299 11.00 2.43 -16.71
N THR A 300 10.03 3.24 -17.13
CA THR A 300 9.16 2.94 -18.29
C THR A 300 9.93 2.83 -19.59
N ASP A 301 10.98 3.63 -19.74
CA ASP A 301 11.84 3.69 -20.92
C ASP A 301 13.00 2.70 -20.80
N LEU A 302 12.66 1.40 -20.91
CA LEU A 302 13.65 0.33 -20.81
C LEU A 302 14.78 0.50 -21.83
N GLU A 303 14.48 0.92 -23.06
CA GLU A 303 15.47 1.02 -24.16
C GLU A 303 16.56 2.07 -23.90
N THR A 304 16.25 3.12 -23.13
CA THR A 304 17.25 4.10 -22.67
C THR A 304 18.08 3.57 -21.50
N PHE A 305 17.53 2.66 -20.70
CA PHE A 305 18.22 2.06 -19.56
C PHE A 305 19.10 0.87 -19.97
N THR A 306 18.59 -0.03 -20.82
CA THR A 306 19.22 -1.30 -21.22
C THR A 306 18.60 -1.82 -22.52
N SER A 307 19.18 -2.85 -23.13
CA SER A 307 18.49 -3.52 -24.25
C SER A 307 17.35 -4.39 -23.71
N ILE A 308 16.29 -4.54 -24.52
CA ILE A 308 15.17 -5.42 -24.14
C ILE A 308 15.64 -6.86 -23.89
N GLU A 309 16.59 -7.36 -24.67
CA GLU A 309 17.10 -8.72 -24.49
C GLU A 309 17.96 -8.86 -23.23
N ASP A 310 18.80 -7.87 -22.90
CA ASP A 310 19.55 -7.87 -21.64
C ASP A 310 18.62 -7.82 -20.42
N PHE A 311 17.49 -7.09 -20.53
CA PHE A 311 16.45 -7.06 -19.51
C PHE A 311 15.75 -8.42 -19.37
N VAL A 312 15.36 -9.06 -20.48
CA VAL A 312 14.75 -10.40 -20.47
C VAL A 312 15.73 -11.43 -19.89
N ASP A 313 17.02 -11.32 -20.21
CA ASP A 313 18.08 -12.17 -19.65
C ASP A 313 18.27 -11.94 -18.15
N PHE A 314 18.16 -10.71 -17.67
CA PHE A 314 18.11 -10.40 -16.24
C PHE A 314 16.91 -11.07 -15.56
N VAL A 315 15.70 -10.95 -16.11
CA VAL A 315 14.51 -11.62 -15.58
C VAL A 315 14.70 -13.15 -15.54
N ARG A 316 15.29 -13.73 -16.60
CA ARG A 316 15.64 -15.15 -16.64
C ARG A 316 16.64 -15.52 -15.54
N LYS A 317 17.66 -14.69 -15.31
CA LYS A 317 18.66 -14.88 -14.25
C LYS A 317 18.00 -14.90 -12.87
N VAL A 318 17.08 -13.98 -12.58
CA VAL A 318 16.30 -13.96 -11.33
C VAL A 318 15.48 -15.25 -11.17
N ALA A 319 14.77 -15.65 -12.22
CA ALA A 319 13.94 -16.86 -12.21
C ALA A 319 14.72 -18.16 -11.97
N LEU A 320 16.02 -18.19 -12.28
CA LEU A 320 16.90 -19.35 -12.05
C LEU A 320 17.43 -19.44 -10.61
N ARG A 321 17.24 -18.40 -9.77
CA ARG A 321 17.81 -18.34 -8.41
C ARG A 321 17.10 -19.27 -7.42
N CYS A 322 15.79 -19.41 -7.54
CA CYS A 322 14.99 -20.31 -6.70
C CYS A 322 13.72 -20.76 -7.43
N GLU A 323 13.12 -21.84 -6.92
CA GLU A 323 11.79 -22.25 -7.33
C GLU A 323 10.75 -21.22 -6.86
N PHE A 324 9.86 -20.84 -7.76
CA PHE A 324 8.77 -19.89 -7.54
C PHE A 324 7.46 -20.53 -8.02
N ASP A 325 6.33 -20.00 -7.57
CA ASP A 325 5.01 -20.44 -8.05
C ASP A 325 4.66 -19.76 -9.36
N SER A 326 4.62 -18.43 -9.32
CA SER A 326 4.33 -17.58 -10.47
C SER A 326 5.09 -16.27 -10.37
N GLY A 327 5.19 -15.58 -11.51
CA GLY A 327 5.73 -14.24 -11.58
C GLY A 327 5.27 -13.55 -12.85
N PHE A 328 5.46 -12.24 -12.91
CA PHE A 328 5.15 -11.45 -14.09
C PHE A 328 6.06 -10.24 -14.17
N CYS A 329 6.26 -9.73 -15.38
CA CYS A 329 6.97 -8.49 -15.61
C CYS A 329 6.30 -7.67 -16.71
N GLY A 330 6.10 -6.39 -16.48
CA GLY A 330 5.50 -5.46 -17.44
C GLY A 330 5.22 -4.12 -16.80
N TYR A 331 4.37 -3.32 -17.43
CA TYR A 331 3.99 -2.03 -16.87
C TYR A 331 3.25 -2.18 -15.54
N ALA A 332 3.46 -1.24 -14.65
CA ALA A 332 2.82 -1.18 -13.36
C ALA A 332 2.60 0.27 -12.90
N PHE A 333 1.56 0.45 -12.10
CA PHE A 333 1.33 1.65 -11.32
C PHE A 333 2.20 1.58 -10.07
N LYS A 334 3.39 2.16 -10.11
CA LYS A 334 4.28 2.17 -8.96
C LYS A 334 3.80 3.19 -7.95
N HIS A 335 3.74 2.78 -6.70
CA HIS A 335 3.42 3.65 -5.58
C HIS A 335 4.24 3.24 -4.36
N LEU A 336 4.33 4.13 -3.37
CA LEU A 336 5.08 3.82 -2.17
C LEU A 336 4.40 2.72 -1.36
N HIS A 337 5.23 1.91 -0.71
CA HIS A 337 4.76 1.05 0.36
C HIS A 337 4.40 1.91 1.58
N MET A 338 3.20 1.69 2.14
CA MET A 338 2.63 2.34 3.34
C MET A 338 2.32 3.84 3.27
N SER A 339 3.09 4.66 2.56
CA SER A 339 2.86 6.12 2.48
C SER A 339 2.00 6.49 1.28
N LEU A 340 0.99 7.36 1.47
CA LEU A 340 0.11 7.87 0.41
C LEU A 340 -0.56 6.77 -0.43
N ARG A 341 -0.80 5.60 0.19
CA ARG A 341 -1.37 4.43 -0.48
C ARG A 341 -2.81 4.67 -0.91
N GLY A 342 -3.60 5.32 -0.06
CA GLY A 342 -4.98 5.69 -0.37
C GLY A 342 -5.05 6.60 -1.60
N GLU A 343 -4.27 7.69 -1.61
CA GLU A 343 -4.18 8.58 -2.76
C GLU A 343 -3.73 7.87 -4.04
N ALA A 344 -2.74 6.98 -3.93
CA ALA A 344 -2.29 6.19 -5.07
C ALA A 344 -3.41 5.30 -5.62
N PHE A 345 -4.15 4.61 -4.75
CA PHE A 345 -5.24 3.74 -5.18
C PHE A 345 -6.46 4.49 -5.74
N GLU A 346 -6.79 5.66 -5.21
CA GLU A 346 -7.80 6.54 -5.81
C GLU A 346 -7.45 6.89 -7.27
N GLU A 347 -6.17 7.18 -7.55
CA GLU A 347 -5.70 7.47 -8.90
C GLU A 347 -5.60 6.22 -9.78
N ILE A 348 -5.24 5.08 -9.20
CA ILE A 348 -5.19 3.79 -9.90
C ILE A 348 -6.59 3.35 -10.32
N ASP A 349 -7.63 3.54 -9.49
CA ASP A 349 -9.02 3.19 -9.84
C ASP A 349 -9.46 3.85 -11.15
N LYS A 350 -9.07 5.13 -11.33
CA LYS A 350 -9.37 5.93 -12.52
C LYS A 350 -8.70 5.40 -13.80
N MET A 351 -7.63 4.63 -13.68
CA MET A 351 -6.76 4.25 -14.81
C MET A 351 -6.69 2.74 -15.07
N ALA A 352 -6.88 1.90 -14.05
CA ALA A 352 -6.58 0.47 -14.11
C ALA A 352 -7.45 -0.30 -15.12
N MET A 353 -8.71 0.13 -15.31
CA MET A 353 -9.60 -0.46 -16.31
C MET A 353 -9.39 0.09 -17.73
N ARG A 354 -8.61 1.17 -17.88
CA ARG A 354 -8.21 1.71 -19.18
C ARG A 354 -6.91 1.09 -19.68
N TYR A 355 -5.92 0.89 -18.81
CA TYR A 355 -4.60 0.36 -19.20
C TYR A 355 -4.47 -1.11 -18.78
N LEU A 356 -5.02 -2.01 -19.60
CA LEU A 356 -5.21 -3.42 -19.25
C LEU A 356 -3.90 -4.17 -18.98
N GLY A 357 -2.77 -3.70 -19.53
CA GLY A 357 -1.45 -4.29 -19.34
C GLY A 357 -0.77 -3.93 -18.02
N PHE A 358 -1.32 -2.97 -17.26
CA PHE A 358 -0.70 -2.48 -16.02
C PHE A 358 -1.02 -3.39 -14.83
N ASP A 359 0.01 -3.64 -14.00
CA ASP A 359 -0.13 -4.16 -12.65
C ASP A 359 -0.43 -3.03 -11.63
N LEU A 360 -1.05 -3.41 -10.51
CA LEU A 360 -1.41 -2.50 -9.42
C LEU A 360 -0.27 -2.24 -8.42
N SER A 361 0.84 -3.00 -8.48
CA SER A 361 1.93 -2.98 -7.49
C SER A 361 1.47 -3.22 -6.04
N ASN A 362 0.40 -3.99 -5.85
CA ASN A 362 -0.19 -4.19 -4.52
C ASN A 362 0.53 -5.29 -3.73
N GLY A 363 1.20 -4.93 -2.63
CA GLY A 363 1.91 -5.89 -1.76
C GLY A 363 1.01 -6.91 -1.04
N ASP A 364 -0.30 -6.66 -0.93
CA ASP A 364 -1.23 -7.62 -0.31
C ASP A 364 -1.46 -8.88 -1.15
N ILE A 365 -0.98 -8.92 -2.40
CA ILE A 365 -1.08 -10.13 -3.23
C ILE A 365 -0.36 -11.33 -2.61
N ARG A 366 0.53 -11.12 -1.62
CA ARG A 366 1.21 -12.22 -0.92
C ARG A 366 0.25 -13.10 -0.10
N ARG A 367 -0.94 -12.59 0.22
CA ARG A 367 -1.95 -13.30 1.01
C ARG A 367 -2.83 -14.17 0.11
N GLY A 368 -2.36 -15.37 -0.23
CA GLY A 368 -3.20 -16.39 -0.86
C GLY A 368 -2.86 -16.95 -2.26
N PRO A 369 -1.83 -16.51 -3.02
CA PRO A 369 -1.61 -17.01 -4.37
C PRO A 369 -0.71 -18.25 -4.43
N ALA A 370 -0.48 -18.95 -3.31
CA ALA A 370 0.37 -20.14 -3.30
C ALA A 370 -0.11 -21.15 -4.35
N GLY A 371 0.74 -21.43 -5.35
CA GLY A 371 0.39 -22.28 -6.50
C GLY A 371 -0.70 -21.72 -7.44
N GLN A 372 -0.97 -20.42 -7.42
CA GLN A 372 -1.93 -19.71 -8.26
C GLN A 372 -1.27 -18.60 -9.09
N ILE A 373 -2.02 -18.06 -10.05
CA ILE A 373 -1.60 -16.99 -10.93
C ILE A 373 -2.44 -15.75 -10.61
N TYR A 374 -1.82 -14.73 -10.07
CA TYR A 374 -2.48 -13.46 -9.79
C TYR A 374 -2.65 -12.60 -11.05
N ASN A 375 -1.59 -12.49 -11.87
CA ASN A 375 -1.55 -11.61 -13.02
C ASN A 375 -0.84 -12.27 -14.21
N VAL A 376 -1.17 -11.84 -15.42
CA VAL A 376 -0.42 -12.12 -16.65
C VAL A 376 0.02 -10.80 -17.26
N SER A 377 1.25 -10.72 -17.72
CA SER A 377 1.83 -9.49 -18.24
C SER A 377 2.78 -9.79 -19.41
N TRP A 378 3.53 -8.77 -19.84
CA TRP A 378 4.47 -8.84 -20.96
C TRP A 378 5.38 -10.07 -20.88
N LEU A 379 6.03 -10.26 -19.73
CA LEU A 379 6.63 -11.53 -19.35
C LEU A 379 5.74 -12.18 -18.29
N THR A 380 5.44 -13.46 -18.47
CA THR A 380 4.72 -14.27 -17.48
C THR A 380 5.55 -15.49 -17.16
N LEU A 381 5.84 -15.70 -15.87
CA LEU A 381 6.66 -16.78 -15.37
C LEU A 381 5.78 -17.79 -14.66
N LEU A 382 5.91 -19.06 -15.04
CA LEU A 382 5.12 -20.17 -14.53
C LEU A 382 6.06 -21.19 -13.88
N GLY A 383 5.94 -21.34 -12.57
CA GLY A 383 6.65 -22.36 -11.82
C GLY A 383 6.32 -23.78 -12.31
N PRO A 384 7.12 -24.78 -11.90
CA PRO A 384 6.96 -26.17 -12.36
C PRO A 384 5.57 -26.74 -12.09
N GLN A 385 5.00 -26.47 -10.91
CA GLN A 385 3.68 -26.98 -10.53
C GLN A 385 2.56 -26.37 -11.37
N ILE A 386 2.60 -25.05 -11.58
CA ILE A 386 1.63 -24.33 -12.41
C ILE A 386 1.75 -24.79 -13.87
N THR A 387 2.98 -24.88 -14.39
CA THR A 387 3.26 -25.38 -15.75
C THR A 387 2.68 -26.78 -15.95
N ALA A 388 2.87 -27.69 -14.99
CA ALA A 388 2.33 -29.05 -15.06
C ALA A 388 0.79 -29.05 -15.08
N ARG A 389 0.14 -28.24 -14.23
CA ARG A 389 -1.32 -28.10 -14.16
C ARG A 389 -1.93 -27.51 -15.44
N LEU A 390 -1.18 -26.67 -16.16
CA LEU A 390 -1.57 -26.16 -17.46
C LEU A 390 -1.31 -27.14 -18.61
N GLY A 391 -0.73 -28.31 -18.34
CA GLY A 391 -0.48 -29.38 -19.32
C GLY A 391 0.92 -29.34 -19.95
N GLY A 392 1.85 -28.59 -19.36
CA GLY A 392 3.27 -28.57 -19.74
C GLY A 392 3.60 -27.69 -20.95
N LEU A 393 4.91 -27.56 -21.21
CA LEU A 393 5.47 -26.67 -22.22
C LEU A 393 4.91 -26.92 -23.64
N THR A 394 4.71 -28.19 -24.02
CA THR A 394 4.17 -28.55 -25.34
C THR A 394 2.78 -27.96 -25.55
N ARG A 395 1.90 -28.04 -24.54
CA ARG A 395 0.55 -27.48 -24.62
C ARG A 395 0.57 -25.96 -24.62
N LEU A 396 1.41 -25.34 -23.79
CA LEU A 396 1.57 -23.88 -23.79
C LEU A 396 1.94 -23.37 -25.19
N ARG A 397 2.90 -24.02 -25.86
CA ARG A 397 3.29 -23.67 -27.25
C ARG A 397 2.20 -23.87 -28.28
N SER A 398 1.36 -24.90 -28.14
CA SER A 398 0.26 -25.12 -29.09
C SER A 398 -0.92 -24.15 -28.90
N GLU A 399 -1.21 -23.76 -27.65
CA GLU A 399 -2.36 -22.91 -27.29
C GLU A 399 -2.06 -21.41 -27.42
N LEU A 400 -0.77 -21.03 -27.41
CA LEU A 400 -0.31 -19.65 -27.50
C LEU A 400 0.57 -19.42 -28.74
N PRO A 401 0.07 -19.64 -29.97
CA PRO A 401 0.88 -19.42 -31.18
C PRO A 401 1.20 -17.95 -31.46
N ASP A 402 0.46 -17.02 -30.81
CA ASP A 402 0.53 -15.58 -31.08
C ASP A 402 1.43 -14.82 -30.10
N VAL A 403 2.01 -15.48 -29.10
CA VAL A 403 3.01 -14.85 -28.22
C VAL A 403 4.37 -14.84 -28.92
N THR A 404 5.20 -13.84 -28.62
CA THR A 404 6.54 -13.72 -29.20
C THR A 404 7.42 -14.93 -28.90
N ASP A 405 7.43 -15.41 -27.65
CA ASP A 405 8.31 -16.51 -27.26
C ASP A 405 7.82 -17.30 -26.03
N ILE A 406 8.18 -18.59 -25.97
CA ILE A 406 7.97 -19.47 -24.82
C ILE A 406 9.24 -20.29 -24.57
N GLN A 407 9.94 -19.91 -23.51
CA GLN A 407 11.22 -20.49 -23.12
C GLN A 407 11.08 -21.36 -21.88
N GLN A 408 11.84 -22.45 -21.85
CA GLN A 408 12.06 -23.19 -20.62
C GLN A 408 13.18 -22.50 -19.82
N VAL A 409 12.94 -22.25 -18.52
CA VAL A 409 13.88 -21.60 -17.61
C VAL A 409 14.07 -22.52 -16.41
N GLY A 410 15.06 -23.42 -16.51
CA GLY A 410 15.22 -24.51 -15.55
C GLY A 410 13.97 -25.40 -15.50
N PRO A 411 13.35 -25.61 -14.32
CA PRO A 411 12.09 -26.34 -14.20
C PRO A 411 10.84 -25.49 -14.50
N ALA A 412 10.99 -24.19 -14.67
CA ALA A 412 9.91 -23.25 -14.93
C ALA A 412 9.76 -22.91 -16.43
N VAL A 413 8.73 -22.16 -16.77
CA VAL A 413 8.49 -21.62 -18.12
C VAL A 413 8.34 -20.11 -18.04
N MET A 414 8.96 -19.40 -18.99
CA MET A 414 8.77 -17.97 -19.20
C MET A 414 8.12 -17.75 -20.56
N ILE A 415 7.03 -17.00 -20.55
CA ILE A 415 6.26 -16.61 -21.74
C ILE A 415 6.45 -15.12 -21.98
N ARG A 416 6.85 -14.74 -23.19
CA ARG A 416 6.94 -13.35 -23.64
C ARG A 416 5.80 -13.08 -24.61
N ALA A 417 4.84 -12.27 -24.17
CA ALA A 417 3.61 -11.99 -24.91
C ALA A 417 3.84 -11.13 -26.17
N SER A 418 4.87 -10.30 -26.18
CA SER A 418 5.19 -9.33 -27.24
C SER A 418 6.65 -8.88 -27.20
N GLU A 419 7.10 -8.13 -28.20
CA GLU A 419 8.46 -7.56 -28.24
C GLU A 419 8.75 -6.58 -27.10
N ALA A 420 7.76 -5.80 -26.66
CA ALA A 420 7.89 -4.80 -25.61
C ALA A 420 6.69 -4.85 -24.65
N PRO A 421 6.77 -4.22 -23.46
CA PRO A 421 5.64 -4.13 -22.53
C PRO A 421 4.32 -3.70 -23.19
N ILE A 422 3.24 -4.41 -22.86
CA ILE A 422 1.89 -4.18 -23.44
C ILE A 422 1.20 -3.09 -22.63
N LEU A 423 0.66 -2.08 -23.31
CA LEU A 423 -0.07 -0.96 -22.70
C LEU A 423 -1.54 -1.34 -22.47
N GLY A 424 -2.20 -1.85 -23.52
CA GLY A 424 -3.61 -2.20 -23.47
C GLY A 424 -4.55 -1.01 -23.25
N ASP A 425 -4.27 0.14 -23.87
CA ASP A 425 -5.10 1.36 -23.76
C ASP A 425 -6.47 1.19 -24.44
N VAL A 426 -7.51 1.03 -23.63
CA VAL A 426 -8.91 0.82 -24.07
C VAL A 426 -9.42 1.98 -24.93
N ASP A 427 -9.03 3.21 -24.64
CA ASP A 427 -9.48 4.38 -25.41
C ASP A 427 -8.91 4.36 -26.85
N GLN A 428 -7.81 3.64 -27.06
CA GLN A 428 -7.23 3.38 -28.38
C GLN A 428 -7.66 2.01 -28.95
N GLY A 429 -8.63 1.35 -28.33
CA GLY A 429 -9.15 0.03 -28.72
C GLY A 429 -8.29 -1.15 -28.26
N ALA A 430 -7.32 -0.93 -27.37
CA ALA A 430 -6.39 -1.92 -26.83
C ALA A 430 -5.77 -2.84 -27.91
N PRO A 431 -5.14 -2.28 -28.96
CA PRO A 431 -4.74 -3.04 -30.15
C PRO A 431 -3.63 -4.08 -29.90
N ASP A 432 -2.93 -3.98 -28.78
CA ASP A 432 -1.79 -4.81 -28.37
C ASP A 432 -2.15 -5.87 -27.31
N VAL A 433 -3.39 -5.91 -26.81
CA VAL A 433 -3.77 -6.76 -25.66
C VAL A 433 -4.10 -8.21 -26.03
N ALA A 434 -4.21 -8.54 -27.32
CA ALA A 434 -4.67 -9.86 -27.77
C ALA A 434 -3.83 -11.04 -27.21
N PRO A 435 -2.48 -10.98 -27.16
CA PRO A 435 -1.68 -12.02 -26.53
C PRO A 435 -1.98 -12.20 -25.03
N LEU A 436 -2.20 -11.11 -24.30
CA LEU A 436 -2.54 -11.17 -22.87
C LEU A 436 -3.91 -11.79 -22.64
N ARG A 437 -4.91 -11.50 -23.47
CA ARG A 437 -6.25 -12.13 -23.36
C ARG A 437 -6.19 -13.64 -23.55
N LYS A 438 -5.44 -14.12 -24.55
CA LYS A 438 -5.24 -15.56 -24.78
C LYS A 438 -4.53 -16.22 -23.60
N LEU A 439 -3.48 -15.58 -23.10
CA LEU A 439 -2.76 -16.07 -21.93
C LEU A 439 -3.65 -16.10 -20.68
N ALA A 440 -4.41 -15.02 -20.42
CA ALA A 440 -5.35 -14.93 -19.31
C ALA A 440 -6.44 -16.01 -19.37
N LEU A 441 -6.95 -16.33 -20.57
CA LEU A 441 -7.92 -17.40 -20.76
C LEU A 441 -7.32 -18.78 -20.45
N LEU A 442 -6.09 -19.04 -20.90
CA LEU A 442 -5.38 -20.29 -20.65
C LEU A 442 -5.06 -20.47 -19.15
N THR A 443 -4.67 -19.38 -18.47
CA THR A 443 -4.31 -19.39 -17.05
C THR A 443 -5.51 -19.27 -16.10
N ARG A 444 -6.69 -18.89 -16.60
CA ARG A 444 -7.93 -18.71 -15.83
C ARG A 444 -8.25 -19.82 -14.82
N PRO A 445 -8.09 -21.13 -15.12
CA PRO A 445 -8.37 -22.19 -14.14
C PRO A 445 -7.50 -22.14 -12.88
N LEU A 446 -6.39 -21.40 -12.93
CA LEU A 446 -5.41 -21.25 -11.85
C LEU A 446 -5.36 -19.81 -11.32
N ARG A 447 -6.29 -18.95 -11.71
CA ARG A 447 -6.32 -17.55 -11.27
C ARG A 447 -6.51 -17.47 -9.76
N ALA A 448 -5.76 -16.58 -9.11
CA ALA A 448 -5.90 -16.33 -7.68
C ALA A 448 -7.23 -15.61 -7.37
N ASP A 449 -7.78 -15.90 -6.19
CA ASP A 449 -8.94 -15.19 -5.63
C ASP A 449 -8.44 -14.21 -4.56
N LEU A 450 -8.46 -12.92 -4.89
CA LEU A 450 -7.89 -11.86 -4.06
C LEU A 450 -8.94 -10.77 -3.82
N PRO A 451 -9.86 -10.94 -2.86
CA PRO A 451 -10.99 -10.03 -2.66
C PRO A 451 -10.57 -8.62 -2.22
N ASN A 452 -9.38 -8.47 -1.62
CA ASN A 452 -8.87 -7.18 -1.10
C ASN A 452 -7.82 -6.56 -2.04
N LEU A 453 -7.91 -6.87 -3.33
CA LEU A 453 -6.95 -6.37 -4.31
C LEU A 453 -7.34 -4.97 -4.78
N GLY A 454 -6.45 -4.01 -4.52
CA GLY A 454 -6.48 -2.69 -5.15
C GLY A 454 -7.14 -1.65 -4.25
N PRO A 455 -7.82 -0.64 -4.84
CA PRO A 455 -8.60 0.35 -4.12
C PRO A 455 -9.73 -0.26 -3.29
N ASP A 456 -10.22 0.49 -2.30
CA ASP A 456 -11.32 0.11 -1.40
C ASP A 456 -12.70 0.18 -2.08
N ASP A 457 -12.81 -0.39 -3.29
CA ASP A 457 -14.08 -0.65 -4.00
C ASP A 457 -14.37 -2.16 -3.94
N PRO A 458 -15.51 -2.59 -3.36
CA PRO A 458 -15.89 -4.00 -3.21
C PRO A 458 -15.86 -4.82 -4.51
N ASP A 459 -16.09 -4.19 -5.66
CA ASP A 459 -16.13 -4.87 -6.96
C ASP A 459 -14.83 -4.73 -7.75
N PHE A 460 -13.90 -3.85 -7.34
CA PHE A 460 -12.70 -3.55 -8.12
C PHE A 460 -11.84 -4.78 -8.33
N ALA A 461 -11.56 -5.53 -7.26
CA ALA A 461 -10.72 -6.71 -7.31
C ALA A 461 -11.23 -7.72 -8.37
N ALA A 462 -12.53 -8.01 -8.35
CA ALA A 462 -13.17 -8.91 -9.30
C ALA A 462 -13.10 -8.38 -10.74
N ARG A 463 -13.40 -7.09 -10.94
CA ARG A 463 -13.31 -6.43 -12.27
C ARG A 463 -11.89 -6.48 -12.82
N TRP A 464 -10.90 -6.15 -12.00
CA TRP A 464 -9.51 -6.08 -12.42
C TRP A 464 -8.92 -7.46 -12.72
N LEU A 465 -9.22 -8.47 -11.90
CA LEU A 465 -8.80 -9.86 -12.14
C LEU A 465 -9.44 -10.44 -13.42
N ALA A 466 -10.64 -9.97 -13.79
CA ALA A 466 -11.34 -10.36 -15.00
C ALA A 466 -11.11 -9.41 -16.20
N ARG A 467 -10.27 -8.38 -16.08
CA ARG A 467 -10.13 -7.31 -17.11
C ARG A 467 -9.67 -7.80 -18.50
N LEU A 468 -9.07 -8.99 -18.56
CA LEU A 468 -8.59 -9.63 -19.79
C LEU A 468 -9.53 -10.74 -20.28
N ASP A 469 -10.63 -11.01 -19.58
CA ASP A 469 -11.66 -11.94 -20.02
C ASP A 469 -12.48 -11.34 -21.20
N PRO A 470 -13.06 -12.18 -22.07
CA PRO A 470 -13.79 -11.75 -23.26
C PRO A 470 -15.17 -11.15 -22.99
#